data_AF-A0A2A5DZ54-F1
#
_entry.id   AF-A0A2A5DZ54-F1
#
_cell.length_a   1.000
_cell.length_b   1.000
_cell.length_c   1.000
_cell.angle_alpha   90.00
_cell.angle_beta   90.00
_cell.angle_gamma   90.00
#
_symmetry.space_group_name_H-M   'P 1'
#
loop_
_entity.id
_entity.type
_entity.pdbx_description
1 polymer ?
#
loop_
_entity_poly.entity_id
_entity_poly.type
_entity_poly.pdbx_seq_one_letter_code
_entity_poly.pdbx_strand_id
1 'polypeptide(L)'
;MVKNPKEQDYYAKNLCRVALKWGCPYVLYWQMHSNEINKDGKHRGFWLIDNKNKKQPFYFTLKKYYAGMKKYVVNFKEKHGRVPNNKEFKKRAVELMK
;
A
#
# COMPACT_ATOMS: atom_id res chain seq x y z
N MET A 1 -14.61 -15.25 2.06
CA MET A 1 -13.75 -14.16 1.56
C MET A 1 -14.24 -12.86 2.18
N VAL A 2 -13.34 -12.15 2.87
CA VAL A 2 -13.64 -10.95 3.66
C VAL A 2 -14.43 -9.93 2.82
N LYS A 3 -15.64 -9.58 3.24
CA LYS A 3 -16.48 -8.53 2.61
C LYS A 3 -16.24 -7.16 3.24
N ASN A 4 -15.29 -7.06 4.16
CA ASN A 4 -15.11 -5.89 5.01
C ASN A 4 -13.87 -5.08 4.59
N PRO A 5 -14.05 -3.86 4.06
CA PRO A 5 -12.94 -2.98 3.69
C PRO A 5 -11.94 -2.69 4.82
N LYS A 6 -12.38 -2.75 6.09
CA LYS A 6 -11.49 -2.57 7.25
C LYS A 6 -10.56 -3.76 7.45
N GLU A 7 -11.06 -4.97 7.26
CA GLU A 7 -10.25 -6.19 7.35
C GLU A 7 -9.26 -6.27 6.19
N GLN A 8 -9.70 -5.92 4.96
CA GLN A 8 -8.80 -5.76 3.81
C GLN A 8 -7.63 -4.83 4.13
N ASP A 9 -7.92 -3.63 4.65
CA ASP A 9 -6.91 -2.65 5.04
C ASP A 9 -5.94 -3.20 6.09
N TYR A 10 -6.48 -3.83 7.13
CA TYR A 10 -5.69 -4.43 8.21
C TYR A 10 -4.71 -5.49 7.68
N TYR A 11 -5.20 -6.47 6.92
CA TYR A 11 -4.36 -7.55 6.39
C TYR A 11 -3.35 -7.05 5.36
N ALA A 12 -3.77 -6.15 4.46
CA ALA A 12 -2.88 -5.58 3.45
C ALA A 12 -1.74 -4.75 4.08
N LYS A 13 -2.05 -3.93 5.09
CA LYS A 13 -1.02 -3.21 5.87
C LYS A 13 -0.05 -4.16 6.55
N ASN A 14 -0.55 -5.22 7.18
CA ASN A 14 0.29 -6.19 7.85
C ASN A 14 1.25 -6.89 6.88
N LEU A 15 0.76 -7.34 5.73
CA LEU A 15 1.58 -7.96 4.69
C LEU A 15 2.63 -6.98 4.16
N CYS A 16 2.23 -5.75 3.82
CA CYS A 16 3.18 -4.73 3.37
C CYS A 16 4.25 -4.42 4.42
N ARG A 17 3.90 -4.34 5.71
CA ARG A 17 4.87 -4.15 6.81
C ARG A 17 5.87 -5.30 6.88
N VAL A 18 5.40 -6.55 6.78
CA VAL A 18 6.28 -7.73 6.79
C VAL A 18 7.21 -7.71 5.58
N ALA A 19 6.68 -7.45 4.38
CA ALA A 19 7.49 -7.39 3.16
C ALA A 19 8.55 -6.27 3.21
N LEU A 20 8.17 -5.07 3.67
CA LEU A 20 9.10 -3.96 3.88
C LEU A 20 10.18 -4.31 4.93
N LYS A 21 9.80 -4.95 6.04
CA LYS A 21 10.74 -5.42 7.08
C LYS A 21 11.65 -6.53 6.60
N TRP A 22 11.20 -7.40 5.70
CA TRP A 22 12.05 -8.38 5.04
C TRP A 22 13.05 -7.68 4.10
N GLY A 23 12.66 -6.55 3.51
CA GLY A 23 13.43 -5.91 2.44
C GLY A 23 13.09 -6.50 1.07
N CYS A 24 11.85 -6.97 0.92
CA CYS A 24 11.34 -7.48 -0.33
C CYS A 24 11.56 -6.45 -1.45
N PRO A 25 12.20 -6.82 -2.57
CA PRO A 25 12.54 -5.86 -3.62
C PRO A 25 11.30 -5.29 -4.31
N TYR A 26 10.20 -6.03 -4.29
CA TYR A 26 8.96 -5.64 -4.96
C TYR A 26 7.73 -6.32 -4.34
N VAL A 27 6.68 -5.55 -4.13
CA VAL A 27 5.37 -6.04 -3.67
C VAL A 27 4.30 -5.47 -4.58
N LEU A 28 3.49 -6.34 -5.17
CA LEU A 28 2.36 -5.97 -5.99
C LEU A 28 1.06 -6.14 -5.20
N TYR A 29 0.22 -5.11 -5.20
CA TYR A 29 -1.16 -5.21 -4.76
C TYR A 29 -2.07 -5.39 -5.97
N TRP A 30 -2.56 -6.61 -6.17
CA TRP A 30 -3.65 -6.90 -7.10
C TRP A 30 -4.97 -6.75 -6.33
N GLN A 31 -5.85 -5.81 -6.63
CA GLN A 31 -6.00 -5.05 -7.89
C GLN A 31 -6.53 -3.63 -7.67
N MET A 32 -6.41 -2.76 -8.68
CA MET A 32 -6.98 -1.40 -8.62
C MET A 32 -8.51 -1.44 -8.75
N HIS A 33 -9.01 -2.08 -9.80
CA HIS A 33 -10.43 -2.42 -10.03
C HIS A 33 -10.53 -3.94 -10.20
N SER A 34 -11.72 -4.54 -10.03
CA SER A 34 -11.94 -5.97 -10.19
C SER A 34 -12.38 -6.27 -11.61
N ASN A 35 -11.66 -7.18 -12.23
CA ASN A 35 -12.03 -7.83 -13.49
C ASN A 35 -12.51 -9.28 -13.26
N GLU A 36 -12.57 -9.75 -12.02
CA GLU A 36 -12.92 -11.12 -11.68
C GLU A 36 -14.38 -11.19 -11.22
N ILE A 37 -15.27 -11.59 -12.12
CA ILE A 37 -16.71 -11.68 -11.85
C ILE A 37 -17.14 -13.15 -11.91
N ASN A 38 -17.83 -13.60 -10.87
CA ASN A 38 -18.46 -14.92 -10.84
C ASN A 38 -19.60 -15.05 -11.85
N LYS A 39 -20.02 -16.28 -12.16
CA LYS A 39 -21.22 -16.55 -12.95
C LYS A 39 -22.50 -15.94 -12.35
N ASP A 40 -22.53 -15.72 -11.03
CA ASP A 40 -23.64 -15.06 -10.33
C ASP A 40 -23.54 -13.52 -10.29
N GLY A 41 -22.62 -12.93 -11.06
CA GLY A 41 -22.41 -11.48 -11.14
C GLY A 41 -21.65 -10.88 -9.96
N LYS A 42 -21.24 -11.67 -8.96
CA LYS A 42 -20.47 -11.14 -7.82
C LYS A 42 -19.00 -11.01 -8.15
N HIS A 43 -18.43 -9.85 -7.82
CA HIS A 43 -17.00 -9.62 -7.95
C HIS A 43 -16.18 -10.43 -6.93
N ARG A 44 -15.01 -10.90 -7.36
CA ARG A 44 -13.99 -11.56 -6.54
C ARG A 44 -12.89 -10.58 -6.16
N GLY A 45 -12.25 -10.87 -5.04
CA GLY A 45 -11.00 -10.24 -4.61
C GLY A 45 -11.17 -8.88 -3.93
N PHE A 46 -10.02 -8.26 -3.67
CA PHE A 46 -9.88 -7.04 -2.87
C PHE A 46 -9.35 -5.90 -3.74
N TRP A 47 -10.21 -5.30 -4.55
CA TRP A 47 -9.91 -4.08 -5.29
C TRP A 47 -9.67 -2.87 -4.38
N LEU A 48 -8.91 -1.90 -4.88
CA LEU A 48 -8.73 -0.60 -4.24
C LEU A 48 -9.88 0.37 -4.53
N ILE A 49 -10.60 0.17 -5.63
CA ILE A 49 -11.74 0.96 -6.07
C ILE A 49 -12.85 -0.02 -6.46
N ASP A 50 -14.02 0.10 -5.81
CA ASP A 50 -15.15 -0.79 -6.06
C ASP A 50 -15.92 -0.44 -7.35
N ASN A 51 -16.90 -1.27 -7.69
CA ASN A 51 -17.78 -1.10 -8.84
C ASN A 51 -18.70 0.15 -8.77
N LYS A 52 -18.68 0.91 -7.67
CA LYS A 52 -19.36 2.20 -7.53
C LYS A 52 -18.37 3.36 -7.52
N ASN A 53 -17.14 3.13 -7.99
CA ASN A 53 -16.02 4.08 -7.97
C ASN A 53 -15.62 4.58 -6.57
N LYS A 54 -15.98 3.84 -5.51
CA LYS A 54 -15.58 4.19 -4.14
C LYS A 54 -14.22 3.58 -3.81
N LYS A 55 -13.32 4.44 -3.36
CA LYS A 55 -11.98 4.06 -2.91
C LYS A 55 -12.05 3.38 -1.54
N GLN A 56 -11.43 2.21 -1.43
CA GLN A 56 -11.34 1.45 -0.18
C GLN A 56 -10.30 2.06 0.77
N PRO A 57 -10.35 1.78 2.09
CA PRO A 57 -9.41 2.38 3.05
C PRO A 57 -7.94 2.16 2.68
N PHE A 58 -7.60 0.96 2.18
CA PHE A 58 -6.22 0.65 1.79
C PHE A 58 -5.69 1.51 0.64
N TYR A 59 -6.58 2.00 -0.25
CA TYR A 59 -6.20 2.97 -1.28
C TYR A 59 -5.61 4.23 -0.65
N PHE A 60 -6.25 4.75 0.41
CA PHE A 60 -5.81 5.96 1.10
C PHE A 60 -4.53 5.72 1.89
N THR A 61 -4.34 4.52 2.44
CA THR A 61 -3.07 4.11 3.04
C THR A 61 -1.94 4.14 2.03
N LEU A 62 -2.10 3.53 0.85
CA LEU A 62 -1.10 3.59 -0.21
C LEU A 62 -0.84 5.03 -0.66
N LYS A 63 -1.89 5.84 -0.88
CA LYS A 63 -1.76 7.26 -1.25
C LYS A 63 -0.93 8.04 -0.22
N LYS A 64 -1.22 7.87 1.07
CA LYS A 64 -0.47 8.52 2.16
C LYS A 64 0.97 8.03 2.23
N TYR A 65 1.18 6.72 2.09
CA TYR A 65 2.49 6.10 2.09
C TYR A 65 3.38 6.66 0.97
N TYR A 66 2.91 6.68 -0.28
CA TYR A 66 3.69 7.19 -1.41
C TYR A 66 3.98 8.69 -1.28
N ALA A 67 3.00 9.49 -0.91
CA ALA A 67 3.20 10.93 -0.68
C ALA A 67 4.23 11.17 0.44
N GLY A 68 4.13 10.42 1.55
CA GLY A 68 5.03 10.52 2.68
C GLY A 68 6.46 10.08 2.35
N MET A 69 6.64 9.00 1.59
CA MET A 69 7.96 8.52 1.17
C MET A 69 8.62 9.47 0.17
N LYS A 70 7.86 10.03 -0.79
CA LYS A 70 8.37 11.05 -1.71
C LYS A 70 8.85 12.29 -0.94
N LYS A 71 8.05 12.79 0.00
CA LYS A 71 8.43 13.91 0.86
C LYS A 71 9.67 13.59 1.69
N TYR A 72 9.75 12.38 2.26
CA TYR A 72 10.91 11.96 3.03
C TYR A 72 12.20 11.99 2.21
N VAL A 73 12.19 11.43 1.00
CA VAL A 73 13.39 11.40 0.13
C VAL A 73 13.85 12.82 -0.23
N VAL A 74 12.92 13.71 -0.57
CA VAL A 74 13.21 15.12 -0.88
C VAL A 74 13.85 15.80 0.33
N ASN A 75 13.17 15.78 1.48
CA ASN A 75 13.67 16.43 2.71
C ASN A 75 15.01 15.84 3.18
N PHE A 76 15.20 14.53 3.00
CA PHE A 76 16.46 13.88 3.38
C PHE A 76 17.61 14.36 2.50
N LYS A 77 17.37 14.50 1.18
CA LYS A 77 18.36 15.03 0.23
C LYS A 77 18.71 16.49 0.52
N GLU A 78 17.72 17.34 0.76
CA GLU A 78 17.94 18.74 1.14
C GLU A 78 18.79 18.86 2.41
N LYS A 79 18.52 18.02 3.42
CA LYS A 79 19.22 18.08 4.71
C LYS A 79 20.64 17.47 4.71
N HIS A 80 20.87 16.41 3.93
CA HIS A 80 22.12 15.63 4.02
C HIS A 80 22.96 15.65 2.73
N GLY A 81 22.50 16.31 1.66
CA GLY A 81 23.18 16.34 0.36
C GLY A 81 23.14 15.02 -0.43
N ARG A 82 22.50 13.98 0.11
CA ARG A 82 22.35 12.65 -0.53
C ARG A 82 20.97 12.07 -0.30
N VAL A 83 20.56 11.11 -1.12
CA VAL A 83 19.34 10.32 -0.87
C VAL A 83 19.56 9.35 0.31
N PRO A 84 18.47 8.89 0.98
CA PRO A 84 18.59 7.89 2.04
C PRO A 84 19.11 6.56 1.48
N ASN A 85 19.96 5.88 2.26
CA ASN A 85 20.38 4.52 1.95
C ASN A 85 19.24 3.53 2.25
N ASN A 86 19.44 2.26 1.91
CA ASN A 86 18.40 1.23 2.05
C ASN A 86 17.88 1.09 3.51
N LYS A 87 18.77 1.16 4.51
CA LYS A 87 18.39 1.06 5.93
C LYS A 87 17.54 2.25 6.38
N GLU A 88 17.94 3.47 5.99
CA GLU A 88 17.22 4.72 6.29
C GLU A 88 15.85 4.74 5.60
N PHE A 89 15.81 4.38 4.31
CA PHE A 89 14.59 4.30 3.53
C PHE A 89 13.60 3.27 4.11
N LYS A 90 14.08 2.06 4.38
CA LYS A 90 13.26 0.96 4.93
C LYS A 90 12.69 1.31 6.31
N LYS A 91 13.49 1.94 7.18
CA LYS A 91 13.01 2.39 8.50
C LYS A 91 11.81 3.32 8.32
N ARG A 92 11.92 4.33 7.45
CA ARG A 92 10.84 5.27 7.21
C ARG A 92 9.63 4.64 6.52
N ALA A 93 9.87 3.74 5.57
CA ALA A 93 8.81 3.01 4.89
C ALA A 93 7.93 2.22 5.87
N VAL A 94 8.55 1.47 6.79
CA VAL A 94 7.82 0.70 7.81
C VAL A 94 7.04 1.62 8.77
N GLU A 95 7.59 2.78 9.15
CA GLU A 95 6.90 3.76 9.99
C GLU A 95 5.64 4.36 9.34
N LEU A 96 5.68 4.59 8.03
CA LEU A 96 4.57 5.17 7.27
C LEU A 96 3.49 4.14 6.90
N MET A 97 3.82 2.85 6.88
CA MET A 97 2.86 1.76 6.66
C MET A 97 2.15 1.39 7.97
N LYS A 98 1.20 2.24 8.39
CA LYS A 98 0.32 2.08 9.56
C LYS A 98 -1.16 2.16 9.14
#